data_AF-A0A9W6XP53-F1
#
_entry.id   AF-A0A9W6XP53-F1
#
_cell.length_a   1.000
_cell.length_b   1.000
_cell.length_c   1.000
_cell.angle_alpha   90.00
_cell.angle_beta   90.00
_cell.angle_gamma   90.00
#
_symmetry.space_group_name_H-M   'P 1'
#
loop_
_entity.id
_entity.type
_entity.pdbx_description
1 polymer ?
#
loop_
_entity_poly.entity_id
_entity_poly.type
_entity_poly.pdbx_seq_one_letter_code
_entity_poly.pdbx_strand_id
1 'polypeptide(L)'
;MDVSRPGVVACRKSPSADAEEQNLRRKVDGVVTESSKVASMFDYFLEPLPAPPINAEKKYTMHNVVRPYVPEEFRDDEIYAALSKEQDGSAKAAKQSRRQHRAEMALSAKENQHKRGRGVQAEEDEAPMAKTNPRKTVQV
;
A
#
# COMPACT_ATOMS: atom_id res chain seq x y z
N MET A 1 20.19 11.03 5.64
CA MET A 1 19.55 12.23 6.21
C MET A 1 20.67 13.21 6.50
N ASP A 2 20.55 14.44 6.04
CA ASP A 2 21.52 15.47 6.36
C ASP A 2 21.32 15.90 7.82
N VAL A 3 22.30 15.57 8.68
CA VAL A 3 22.25 15.84 10.12
C VAL A 3 22.22 17.34 10.39
N SER A 4 22.73 18.16 9.45
CA SER A 4 22.72 19.62 9.57
C SER A 4 21.34 20.25 9.37
N ARG A 5 20.40 19.54 8.72
CA ARG A 5 19.05 20.02 8.39
C ARG A 5 17.98 18.98 8.79
N PRO A 6 17.81 18.70 10.09
CA PRO A 6 16.88 17.67 10.55
C PRO A 6 15.44 18.03 10.15
N GLY A 7 14.74 17.04 9.61
CA GLY A 7 13.36 17.19 9.11
C GLY A 7 13.23 17.81 7.72
N VAL A 8 14.33 18.05 7.00
CA VAL A 8 14.30 18.37 5.55
C VAL A 8 14.72 17.15 4.76
N VAL A 9 13.94 16.80 3.73
CA VAL A 9 14.23 15.69 2.82
C VAL A 9 14.28 16.19 1.38
N ALA A 10 15.17 15.61 0.58
CA ALA A 10 15.21 15.83 -0.85
C ALA A 10 14.45 14.70 -1.54
N CYS A 11 13.32 15.01 -2.15
CA CYS A 11 12.45 14.05 -2.84
C CYS A 11 12.65 14.16 -4.35
N ARG A 12 12.87 13.04 -5.03
CA ARG A 12 12.89 12.99 -6.50
C ARG A 12 11.67 12.25 -7.01
N LYS A 13 11.08 12.73 -8.10
CA LYS A 13 9.94 12.08 -8.76
C LYS A 13 10.34 10.81 -9.52
N SER A 14 11.57 10.76 -10.03
CA SER A 14 12.19 9.61 -10.68
C SER A 14 13.71 9.63 -10.44
N PRO A 15 14.45 8.55 -10.71
CA PRO A 15 15.90 8.51 -10.50
C PRO A 15 16.68 9.63 -11.22
N SER A 16 16.17 10.05 -12.38
CA SER A 16 16.76 11.09 -13.24
C SER A 16 16.18 12.49 -13.02
N ALA A 17 15.10 12.64 -12.25
CA ALA A 17 14.49 13.94 -11.99
C ALA A 17 15.30 14.73 -10.97
N ASP A 18 15.17 16.06 -11.05
CA ASP A 18 15.69 16.97 -10.05
C ASP A 18 15.06 16.71 -8.67
N ALA A 19 15.83 17.00 -7.63
CA ALA A 19 15.39 16.83 -6.27
C ALA A 19 14.67 18.08 -5.77
N GLU A 20 13.47 17.89 -5.25
CA GLU A 20 12.70 18.93 -4.56
C GLU A 20 12.90 18.80 -3.06
N GLU A 21 13.25 19.90 -2.39
CA GLU A 21 13.36 19.92 -0.94
C GLU A 21 11.99 20.05 -0.29
N GLN A 22 11.68 19.14 0.63
CA GLN A 22 10.46 19.17 1.42
C GLN A 22 10.79 19.23 2.91
N ASN A 23 10.17 20.18 3.60
CA ASN A 23 10.29 20.33 5.04
C ASN A 23 9.16 19.54 5.74
N LEU A 24 9.52 18.42 6.36
CA LEU A 24 8.60 17.51 7.05
C LEU A 24 8.39 17.89 8.53
N ARG A 25 9.02 18.97 9.00
CA ARG A 25 8.85 19.42 10.39
C ARG A 25 7.39 19.81 10.62
N ARG A 26 6.81 19.29 11.71
CA ARG A 26 5.43 19.61 12.08
C ARG A 26 5.28 21.12 12.28
N LYS A 27 4.15 21.64 11.81
CA LYS A 27 3.69 22.99 12.13
C LYS A 27 2.74 22.91 13.32
N VAL A 28 3.05 23.62 14.39
CA VAL A 28 2.17 23.78 15.56
C VAL A 28 1.73 25.24 15.54
N ASP A 29 0.42 25.47 15.48
CA ASP A 29 -0.17 26.81 15.36
C ASP A 29 0.41 27.63 14.20
N GLY A 30 0.68 26.96 13.08
CA GLY A 30 1.28 27.58 11.88
C GLY A 30 2.79 27.79 11.95
N VAL A 31 3.42 27.64 13.12
CA VAL A 31 4.86 27.80 13.32
C VAL A 31 5.57 26.46 13.10
N VAL A 32 6.61 26.47 12.26
CA VAL A 32 7.43 25.28 11.99
C VAL A 32 8.29 24.98 13.21
N THR A 33 8.31 23.72 13.64
CA THR A 33 9.15 23.27 14.75
C THR A 33 10.64 23.55 14.48
N GLU A 34 11.37 24.05 15.47
CA GLU A 34 12.80 24.34 15.36
C GLU A 34 13.61 23.08 15.07
N SER A 35 14.66 23.20 14.26
CA SER A 35 15.55 22.07 13.90
C SER A 35 16.25 21.47 15.12
N SER A 36 16.66 22.29 16.08
CA SER A 36 17.29 21.85 17.34
C SER A 36 16.36 20.92 18.14
N LYS A 37 15.09 21.32 18.29
CA LYS A 37 14.06 20.52 18.95
C LYS A 37 13.83 19.19 18.23
N VAL A 38 13.84 19.18 16.90
CA VAL A 38 13.72 17.94 16.11
C VAL A 38 14.91 17.02 16.38
N ALA A 39 16.14 17.54 16.34
CA ALA A 39 17.32 16.74 16.66
C ALA A 39 17.24 16.14 18.07
N SER A 40 16.88 16.94 19.07
CA SER A 40 16.67 16.45 20.44
C SER A 40 15.60 15.38 20.54
N MET A 41 14.53 15.46 19.74
CA MET A 41 13.51 14.40 19.67
C MET A 41 14.08 13.07 19.15
N PHE A 42 14.95 13.11 18.12
CA PHE A 42 15.59 11.91 17.59
C PHE A 42 16.61 11.31 18.57
N ASP A 43 17.38 12.15 19.25
CA ASP A 43 18.49 11.68 20.10
C ASP A 43 18.03 11.16 21.47
N TYR A 44 17.03 11.81 22.08
CA TYR A 44 16.67 11.54 23.48
C TYR A 44 15.36 10.77 23.65
N PHE A 45 14.46 10.79 22.67
CA PHE A 45 13.10 10.26 22.82
C PHE A 45 12.78 9.07 21.92
N LEU A 46 13.65 8.73 20.97
CA LEU A 46 13.48 7.54 20.14
C LEU A 46 14.35 6.39 20.66
N GLU A 47 13.70 5.32 21.09
CA GLU A 47 14.39 4.07 21.37
C GLU A 47 14.72 3.34 20.06
N PRO A 48 15.97 2.89 19.86
CA PRO A 48 16.32 2.08 18.71
C PRO A 48 15.56 0.75 18.74
N LEU A 49 14.74 0.51 17.71
CA LEU A 49 14.10 -0.79 17.55
C LEU A 49 15.12 -1.82 17.05
N PRO A 50 15.04 -3.08 17.52
CA PRO A 50 15.86 -4.15 16.99
C PRO A 50 15.55 -4.35 15.50
N ALA A 51 16.56 -4.79 14.73
CA ALA A 51 16.37 -5.11 13.32
C ALA A 51 15.24 -6.15 13.18
N PRO A 52 14.27 -5.92 12.26
CA PRO A 52 13.18 -6.86 12.10
C PRO A 52 13.71 -8.23 11.66
N PRO A 53 13.12 -9.33 12.13
CA PRO A 53 13.51 -10.66 11.70
C PRO A 53 13.33 -10.79 10.18
N ILE A 54 14.27 -11.48 9.54
CA ILE A 54 14.24 -11.61 8.09
C ILE A 54 13.05 -12.49 7.67
N ASN A 55 12.06 -11.89 7.02
CA ASN A 55 10.91 -12.60 6.48
C ASN A 55 11.34 -13.61 5.39
N ALA A 56 10.93 -14.87 5.55
CA ALA A 56 11.20 -15.96 4.60
C ALA A 56 10.75 -15.64 3.17
N GLU A 57 9.64 -14.93 3.01
CA GLU A 57 9.16 -14.52 1.69
C GLU A 57 10.01 -13.47 1.03
N LYS A 58 10.60 -12.59 1.84
CA LYS A 58 11.56 -11.59 1.35
C LYS A 58 12.81 -12.31 0.88
N LYS A 59 13.37 -13.24 1.68
CA LYS A 59 14.48 -14.09 1.24
C LYS A 59 14.17 -14.80 -0.08
N TYR A 60 12.99 -15.45 -0.17
CA TYR A 60 12.57 -16.14 -1.39
C TYR A 60 12.60 -15.21 -2.61
N THR A 61 12.09 -14.01 -2.44
CA THR A 61 12.00 -13.02 -3.53
C THR A 61 13.39 -12.50 -3.89
N MET A 62 14.25 -12.24 -2.90
CA MET A 62 15.64 -11.83 -3.13
C MET A 62 16.40 -12.88 -3.94
N HIS A 63 16.35 -14.15 -3.53
CA HIS A 63 17.06 -15.24 -4.22
C HIS A 63 16.50 -15.54 -5.61
N ASN A 64 15.17 -15.67 -5.76
CA ASN A 64 14.58 -16.20 -7.00
C ASN A 64 14.22 -15.13 -8.03
N VAL A 65 13.90 -13.91 -7.59
CA VAL A 65 13.40 -12.85 -8.48
C VAL A 65 14.45 -11.77 -8.68
N VAL A 66 15.13 -11.35 -7.61
CA VAL A 66 16.06 -10.21 -7.68
C VAL A 66 17.45 -10.63 -8.13
N ARG A 67 17.99 -11.73 -7.58
CA ARG A 67 19.36 -12.22 -7.84
C ARG A 67 19.80 -12.24 -9.33
N PRO A 68 18.95 -12.62 -10.31
CA PRO A 68 19.35 -12.57 -11.73
C PRO A 68 19.74 -11.19 -12.25
N TYR A 69 19.18 -10.13 -11.65
CA TYR A 69 19.44 -8.73 -12.01
C TYR A 69 20.54 -8.08 -11.15
N VAL A 70 21.14 -8.86 -10.23
CA VAL A 70 22.20 -8.37 -9.35
C VAL A 70 23.54 -8.51 -10.07
N PRO A 71 24.38 -7.44 -10.08
CA PRO A 71 25.73 -7.51 -10.59
C PRO A 71 26.54 -8.62 -9.93
N GLU A 72 27.47 -9.20 -10.66
CA GLU A 72 28.19 -10.41 -10.23
C GLU A 72 28.94 -10.20 -8.91
N GLU A 73 29.44 -8.99 -8.67
CA GLU A 73 30.17 -8.60 -7.47
C GLU A 73 29.35 -8.72 -6.18
N PHE A 74 28.02 -8.70 -6.28
CA PHE A 74 27.10 -8.73 -5.13
C PHE A 74 26.25 -10.01 -5.07
N ARG A 75 26.42 -10.95 -6.01
CA ARG A 75 25.58 -12.17 -6.07
C ARG A 75 25.80 -13.13 -4.90
N ASP A 76 26.94 -13.01 -4.24
CA ASP A 76 27.35 -13.85 -3.12
C ASP A 76 27.01 -13.24 -1.76
N ASP A 77 26.38 -12.05 -1.73
CA ASP A 77 25.90 -11.44 -0.50
C ASP A 77 24.87 -12.35 0.18
N GLU A 78 24.90 -12.38 1.52
CA GLU A 78 24.01 -13.22 2.34
C GLU A 78 22.51 -12.98 2.06
N ILE A 79 22.15 -11.77 1.60
CA ILE A 79 20.78 -11.41 1.25
C ILE A 79 20.24 -12.16 0.02
N TYR A 80 21.14 -12.63 -0.85
CA TYR A 80 20.83 -13.41 -2.05
C TYR A 80 21.18 -14.90 -1.90
N ALA A 81 21.58 -15.33 -0.71
CA ALA A 81 21.89 -16.73 -0.46
C ALA A 81 20.65 -17.64 -0.65
N ALA A 82 20.91 -18.89 -1.03
CA ALA A 82 19.86 -19.89 -1.21
C ALA A 82 19.11 -20.15 0.11
N LEU A 83 17.80 -20.30 0.01
CA LEU A 83 16.96 -20.62 1.16
C LEU A 83 17.17 -22.09 1.55
N SER A 84 17.12 -22.37 2.85
CA SER A 84 16.90 -23.74 3.32
C SER A 84 15.55 -24.27 2.81
N LYS A 85 15.45 -25.59 2.63
CA LYS A 85 14.22 -26.26 2.19
C LYS A 85 13.01 -25.92 3.06
N GLU A 86 13.20 -25.80 4.37
CA GLU A 86 12.15 -25.42 5.33
C GLU A 86 11.70 -23.97 5.16
N GLN A 87 12.64 -23.07 4.87
CA GLN A 87 12.34 -21.66 4.62
C GLN A 87 11.60 -21.45 3.30
N ASP A 88 11.94 -22.23 2.27
CA ASP A 88 11.23 -22.20 0.98
C ASP A 88 9.78 -22.70 1.12
N GLY A 89 9.59 -23.81 1.84
CA GLY A 89 8.26 -24.36 2.13
C GLY A 89 7.36 -23.39 2.90
N SER A 90 7.88 -22.80 3.98
CA SER A 90 7.13 -21.83 4.78
C SER A 90 6.81 -20.55 4.00
N ALA A 91 7.73 -20.04 3.18
CA ALA A 91 7.50 -18.88 2.33
C ALA A 91 6.38 -19.13 1.29
N LYS A 92 6.37 -20.31 0.66
CA LYS A 92 5.33 -20.69 -0.31
C LYS A 92 3.96 -20.84 0.36
N ALA A 93 3.90 -21.51 1.52
CA ALA A 93 2.68 -21.69 2.29
C ALA A 93 2.07 -20.33 2.72
N ALA A 94 2.91 -19.42 3.23
CA ALA A 94 2.46 -18.09 3.65
C ALA A 94 1.95 -17.24 2.46
N LYS A 95 2.61 -17.31 1.29
CA LYS A 95 2.13 -16.67 0.05
C LYS A 95 0.78 -17.25 -0.39
N GLN A 96 0.62 -18.57 -0.32
CA GLN A 96 -0.63 -19.24 -0.69
C GLN A 96 -1.78 -18.85 0.23
N SER A 97 -1.56 -18.87 1.55
CA SER A 97 -2.56 -18.47 2.55
C SER A 97 -3.04 -17.04 2.33
N ARG A 98 -2.13 -16.08 2.10
CA ARG A 98 -2.54 -14.71 1.78
C ARG A 98 -3.32 -14.59 0.48
N ARG A 99 -2.98 -15.39 -0.54
CA ARG A 99 -3.71 -15.40 -1.80
C ARG A 99 -5.14 -15.93 -1.62
N GLN A 100 -5.31 -16.98 -0.83
CA GLN A 100 -6.61 -17.53 -0.47
C GLN A 100 -7.45 -16.52 0.31
N HIS A 101 -6.90 -15.92 1.37
CA HIS A 101 -7.58 -14.88 2.14
C HIS A 101 -8.01 -13.70 1.26
N ARG A 102 -7.15 -13.22 0.35
CA ARG A 102 -7.53 -12.17 -0.61
C ARG A 102 -8.65 -12.59 -1.55
N ALA A 103 -8.65 -13.84 -2.02
CA ALA A 103 -9.70 -14.36 -2.88
C ALA A 103 -11.03 -14.44 -2.13
N GLU A 104 -11.04 -14.95 -0.90
CA GLU A 104 -12.22 -15.01 -0.03
C GLU A 104 -12.79 -13.61 0.25
N MET A 105 -11.93 -12.65 0.59
CA MET A 105 -12.34 -11.25 0.78
C MET A 105 -12.90 -10.62 -0.50
N ALA A 106 -12.37 -10.99 -1.67
CA ALA A 106 -12.90 -10.51 -2.94
C ALA A 106 -14.27 -11.13 -3.26
N LEU A 107 -14.49 -12.41 -2.92
CA LEU A 107 -15.80 -13.07 -3.06
C LEU A 107 -16.84 -12.44 -2.13
N SER A 108 -16.51 -12.24 -0.86
CA SER A 108 -17.41 -11.59 0.10
C SER A 108 -17.72 -10.15 -0.30
N ALA A 109 -16.74 -9.41 -0.81
CA ALA A 109 -16.96 -8.07 -1.34
C ALA A 109 -17.91 -8.06 -2.54
N LYS A 110 -17.75 -9.00 -3.49
CA LYS A 110 -18.66 -9.14 -4.64
C LYS A 110 -20.08 -9.51 -4.22
N GLU A 111 -20.23 -10.43 -3.26
CA GLU A 111 -21.53 -10.79 -2.72
C GLU A 111 -22.21 -9.60 -2.05
N ASN A 112 -21.46 -8.83 -1.25
CA ASN A 112 -21.97 -7.62 -0.60
C ASN A 112 -22.38 -6.56 -1.63
N GLN A 113 -21.65 -6.38 -2.73
CA GLN A 113 -22.05 -5.51 -3.83
C GLN A 113 -23.34 -6.01 -4.52
N HIS A 114 -23.45 -7.31 -4.77
CA HIS A 114 -24.65 -7.89 -5.39
C HIS A 114 -25.89 -7.69 -4.49
N LYS A 115 -25.76 -7.86 -3.17
CA LYS A 115 -26.86 -7.60 -2.23
C LYS A 115 -27.29 -6.13 -2.26
N ARG A 116 -26.34 -5.20 -2.32
CA ARG A 116 -26.62 -3.76 -2.47
C ARG A 116 -27.31 -3.43 -3.80
N GLY A 117 -26.91 -4.07 -4.90
CA GLY A 117 -27.55 -3.89 -6.21
C GLY A 117 -28.98 -4.42 -6.31
N ARG A 118 -29.33 -5.46 -5.54
CA ARG A 118 -30.70 -5.99 -5.50
C ARG A 118 -31.70 -5.10 -4.73
N GLY A 119 -31.22 -4.26 -3.81
CA GLY A 119 -32.08 -3.30 -3.10
C GLY A 119 -32.59 -2.14 -3.96
N VAL A 120 -31.98 -1.90 -5.13
CA VAL A 120 -32.39 -0.84 -6.06
C VAL A 120 -33.49 -1.32 -7.02
N GLN A 121 -33.49 -2.60 -7.40
CA GLN A 121 -34.51 -3.17 -8.30
C GLN A 121 -35.84 -3.48 -7.58
N ALA A 122 -35.80 -3.74 -6.27
CA ALA A 122 -37.02 -4.04 -5.49
C ALA A 122 -37.91 -2.80 -5.24
N GLU A 123 -37.39 -1.58 -5.40
CA GLU A 123 -38.17 -0.33 -5.30
C GLU A 123 -38.81 0.08 -6.64
N GLU A 124 -38.38 -0.50 -7.77
CA GLU A 124 -38.92 -0.20 -9.10
C GLU A 124 -40.09 -1.13 -9.49
N ASP A 125 -40.19 -2.32 -8.87
CA ASP A 125 -41.23 -3.33 -9.16
C ASP A 125 -42.54 -3.16 -8.34
N GLU A 126 -42.61 -2.20 -7.40
CA GLU A 126 -43.81 -1.90 -6.56
C GLU A 126 -44.41 -0.51 -6.87
N ALA A 127 -44.55 -0.15 -8.15
CA ALA A 127 -45.37 0.98 -8.57
C ALA A 127 -46.65 0.47 -9.28
N PRO A 128 -47.86 0.68 -8.72
CA PRO A 128 -49.08 0.19 -9.34
C PRO A 128 -49.35 0.90 -10.68
N MET A 129 -49.57 0.09 -11.72
CA MET A 129 -49.97 0.51 -13.07
C MET A 129 -51.19 1.46 -13.06
N ALA A 130 -50.95 2.76 -13.15
CA ALA A 130 -51.98 3.73 -13.49
C ALA A 130 -52.10 3.83 -15.03
N LYS A 131 -53.11 3.14 -15.58
CA LYS A 131 -53.52 3.28 -16.99
C LYS A 131 -54.06 4.68 -17.20
N THR A 132 -53.35 5.53 -17.94
CA THR A 132 -53.91 6.79 -18.45
C THR A 132 -53.97 6.75 -19.98
N ASN A 133 -55.20 6.80 -20.51
CA ASN A 133 -55.52 6.79 -21.94
C ASN A 133 -54.87 7.96 -22.69
N PRO A 134 -54.55 7.80 -24.00
CA PRO A 134 -53.94 8.87 -24.77
C PRO A 134 -54.99 9.90 -25.20
N ARG A 135 -54.71 11.19 -25.00
CA ARG A 135 -55.42 12.29 -25.69
C ARG A 135 -54.51 12.94 -26.72
N LYS A 136 -55.07 13.09 -27.92
CA LYS A 136 -54.45 13.51 -29.17
C LYS A 136 -53.89 14.95 -29.13
N THR A 137 -52.85 15.12 -29.94
CA THR A 137 -52.18 16.34 -30.45
C THR A 137 -53.10 17.53 -30.73
N VAL A 138 -52.59 18.76 -30.52
CA VAL A 138 -52.79 19.90 -31.42
C VAL A 138 -51.51 20.74 -31.47
N GLN A 139 -50.99 20.93 -32.69
CA GLN A 139 -49.93 21.88 -33.07
C GLN A 139 -50.50 23.31 -33.15
N VAL A 140 -49.68 24.31 -32.81
CA VAL A 140 -49.49 25.55 -33.61
C VAL A 140 -48.04 25.97 -33.46
#